data_AF-A0A3C0XQ28-F1
#
_entry.id   AF-A0A3C0XQ28-F1
#
_cell.length_a   1.000
_cell.length_b   1.000
_cell.length_c   1.000
_cell.angle_alpha   90.00
_cell.angle_beta   90.00
_cell.angle_gamma   90.00
#
_symmetry.space_group_name_H-M   'P 1'
#
loop_
_entity.id
_entity.type
_entity.pdbx_description
1 polymer ?
#
loop_
_entity_poly.entity_id
_entity_poly.type
_entity_poly.pdbx_seq_one_letter_code
_entity_poly.pdbx_strand_id
1 'polypeptide(L)'
;MNEWLDGVFGTVRCANCGAVYGRNSIAVVGNRDEYWFVRCTCETCGTQGLGVVIVKRVSEAPPASAQPQLALVGGDELIRVDDVLEAHELLRDYVGDVHGLFEKVSGR
;
A
#
# COMPACT_ATOMS: atom_id res chain seq x y z
N MET A 1 4.14 -19.10 4.06
CA MET A 1 4.21 -18.06 3.02
C MET A 1 4.49 -16.76 3.73
N ASN A 2 5.47 -15.95 3.29
CA ASN A 2 5.85 -14.76 4.05
C ASN A 2 4.73 -13.72 3.97
N GLU A 3 4.08 -13.39 5.09
CA GLU A 3 2.91 -12.47 5.15
C GLU A 3 3.17 -11.10 4.52
N TRP A 4 4.42 -10.60 4.58
CA TRP A 4 4.77 -9.32 3.97
C TRP A 4 4.66 -9.30 2.44
N LEU A 5 4.68 -10.46 1.77
CA LEU A 5 4.54 -10.54 0.32
C LEU A 5 3.14 -10.11 -0.14
N ASP A 6 2.12 -10.25 0.70
CA ASP A 6 0.75 -9.86 0.37
C ASP A 6 0.61 -8.36 0.09
N GLY A 7 1.41 -7.52 0.75
CA GLY A 7 1.47 -6.08 0.46
C GLY A 7 2.26 -5.72 -0.80
N VAL A 8 3.08 -6.63 -1.33
CA VAL A 8 3.89 -6.43 -2.54
C VAL A 8 3.15 -6.90 -3.79
N PHE A 9 2.30 -7.92 -3.67
CA PHE A 9 1.45 -8.37 -4.76
C PHE A 9 0.47 -7.26 -5.17
N GLY A 10 0.27 -7.08 -6.47
CA GLY A 10 -0.69 -6.09 -6.99
C GLY A 10 -0.14 -4.67 -7.14
N THR A 11 0.97 -4.32 -6.50
CA THR A 11 1.56 -2.96 -6.56
C THR A 11 2.78 -2.88 -7.46
N VAL A 12 3.56 -3.95 -7.57
CA VAL A 12 4.77 -3.98 -8.39
C VAL A 12 4.44 -4.28 -9.86
N ARG A 13 5.01 -3.48 -10.76
CA ARG A 13 4.82 -3.59 -12.21
C ARG A 13 6.11 -4.00 -12.92
N CYS A 14 5.95 -4.74 -14.01
CA CYS A 14 7.04 -5.09 -14.91
C CYS A 14 7.61 -3.82 -15.55
N ALA A 15 8.92 -3.59 -15.39
CA ALA A 15 9.60 -2.44 -15.98
C ALA A 15 9.59 -2.42 -17.52
N ASN A 16 9.37 -3.57 -18.17
CA ASN A 16 9.35 -3.69 -19.62
C ASN A 16 7.96 -3.43 -20.22
N CYS A 17 6.90 -4.02 -19.66
CA CYS A 17 5.54 -3.96 -20.25
C CYS A 17 4.47 -3.30 -19.35
N GLY A 18 4.81 -2.91 -18.13
CA GLY A 18 3.89 -2.25 -17.19
C GLY A 18 2.83 -3.15 -16.53
N ALA A 19 2.75 -4.43 -16.93
CA ALA A 19 1.86 -5.42 -16.33
C ALA A 19 2.17 -5.62 -14.85
N VAL A 20 1.14 -5.80 -14.03
CA VAL A 20 1.27 -6.05 -12.59
C VAL A 20 1.73 -7.50 -12.36
N TYR A 21 2.66 -7.71 -11.44
CA TYR A 21 3.10 -9.07 -11.09
C TYR A 21 2.00 -9.83 -10.33
N GLY A 22 1.73 -11.06 -10.76
CA GLY A 22 0.84 -11.98 -10.08
C GLY A 22 1.48 -12.63 -8.85
N ARG A 23 0.66 -13.30 -8.05
CA ARG A 23 1.08 -13.97 -6.80
C ARG A 23 2.14 -15.07 -7.05
N ASN A 24 2.04 -15.73 -8.20
CA ASN A 24 2.95 -16.80 -8.60
C ASN A 24 4.16 -16.30 -9.42
N SER A 25 4.16 -15.01 -9.78
CA SER A 25 5.24 -14.39 -10.54
C SER A 25 6.47 -14.06 -9.69
N ILE A 26 6.35 -14.06 -8.36
CA ILE A 26 7.41 -13.61 -7.44
C ILE A 26 7.84 -14.76 -6.54
N ALA A 27 9.15 -15.01 -6.50
CA ALA A 27 9.76 -16.04 -5.66
C ALA A 27 10.89 -15.43 -4.82
N VAL A 28 10.92 -15.74 -3.53
CA VAL A 28 12.03 -15.36 -2.66
C VAL A 28 13.26 -16.21 -3.02
N VAL A 29 14.37 -15.54 -3.29
CA VAL A 29 15.67 -16.17 -3.62
C VAL A 29 16.52 -16.33 -2.36
N GLY A 30 16.41 -15.39 -1.42
CA GLY A 30 17.11 -15.43 -0.14
C GLY A 30 16.88 -14.15 0.66
N ASN A 31 17.44 -14.09 1.86
CA ASN A 31 17.39 -12.91 2.71
C ASN A 31 18.72 -12.66 3.42
N ARG A 32 18.96 -11.41 3.78
CA ARG A 32 20.05 -10.97 4.67
C ARG A 32 19.53 -9.84 5.54
N ASP A 33 19.44 -10.07 6.85
CA ASP A 33 18.86 -9.13 7.81
C ASP A 33 17.42 -8.72 7.38
N GLU A 34 17.20 -7.43 7.15
CA GLU A 34 15.93 -6.84 6.70
C GLU A 34 15.74 -6.89 5.17
N TYR A 35 16.76 -7.30 4.40
CA TYR A 35 16.73 -7.33 2.94
C TYR A 35 16.31 -8.71 2.41
N TRP A 36 15.25 -8.73 1.63
CA TRP A 36 14.72 -9.91 0.96
C TRP A 36 14.91 -9.79 -0.54
N PHE A 37 15.65 -10.72 -1.14
CA PHE A 37 15.86 -10.77 -2.57
C PHE A 37 14.75 -11.60 -3.21
N VAL A 38 14.07 -11.02 -4.19
CA VAL A 38 12.96 -11.67 -4.90
C VAL A 38 13.22 -11.71 -6.39
N ARG A 39 13.02 -12.87 -7.00
CA ARG A 39 12.99 -13.03 -8.46
C ARG A 39 11.56 -12.86 -8.92
N CYS A 40 11.37 -12.00 -9.92
CA CYS A 40 10.08 -11.76 -10.54
C CYS A 40 10.14 -12.23 -11.99
N THR A 41 9.14 -12.97 -12.45
CA THR A 41 8.98 -13.34 -13.87
C THR A 41 7.64 -12.80 -14.34
N CYS A 42 7.66 -11.90 -15.34
CA CYS A 42 6.42 -11.33 -15.84
C CYS A 42 5.64 -12.39 -16.63
N GLU A 43 4.41 -12.67 -16.21
CA GLU A 43 3.50 -13.61 -16.89
C GLU A 43 3.09 -13.13 -18.29
N THR A 44 3.18 -11.83 -18.58
CA THR A 44 2.77 -11.25 -19.88
C THR A 44 3.87 -11.29 -20.94
N CYS A 45 5.10 -10.89 -20.59
CA CYS A 45 6.19 -10.73 -21.57
C CYS A 45 7.43 -11.57 -21.25
N GLY A 46 7.40 -12.37 -20.18
CA GLY A 46 8.50 -13.25 -19.78
C GLY A 46 9.73 -12.53 -19.19
N THR A 47 9.72 -11.19 -19.14
CA THR A 47 10.84 -10.42 -18.56
C THR A 47 11.09 -10.85 -17.12
N GLN A 48 12.33 -11.22 -16.84
CA GLN A 48 12.81 -11.54 -15.50
C GLN A 48 13.38 -10.28 -14.84
N GLY A 49 13.06 -10.09 -13.56
CA GLY A 49 13.56 -9.01 -12.73
C GLY A 49 14.05 -9.52 -11.38
N LEU A 50 14.97 -8.77 -10.77
CA LEU A 50 15.42 -8.98 -9.40
C LEU A 50 15.01 -7.76 -8.58
N GLY A 51 14.23 -7.99 -7.52
CA GLY A 51 13.80 -6.98 -6.56
C GLY A 51 14.46 -7.18 -5.21
N VAL A 52 14.58 -6.08 -4.46
CA VAL A 52 14.98 -6.09 -3.05
C VAL A 52 13.85 -5.49 -2.24
N VAL A 53 13.33 -6.24 -1.27
CA VAL A 53 12.28 -5.80 -0.36
C VAL A 53 12.86 -5.63 1.02
N ILE A 54 12.64 -4.47 1.63
CA ILE A 54 13.15 -4.14 2.96
C ILE A 54 11.99 -4.29 3.95
N VAL A 55 12.12 -5.25 4.88
CA VAL A 55 11.10 -5.53 5.90
C VAL A 55 11.63 -5.11 7.26
N LYS A 56 11.18 -3.95 7.74
CA LYS A 56 11.48 -3.47 9.10
C LYS A 56 10.41 -3.97 10.05
N ARG A 57 10.83 -4.59 11.17
CA ARG A 57 9.92 -4.81 12.29
C ARG A 57 9.69 -3.48 12.99
N VAL A 58 8.45 -3.02 13.04
CA VAL A 58 8.07 -1.93 13.94
C VAL A 58 8.05 -2.56 15.33
N SER A 59 9.15 -2.41 16.07
CA SER A 59 9.14 -2.71 17.50
C SER A 59 8.19 -1.72 18.15
N GLU A 60 7.10 -2.20 18.75
CA GLU A 60 6.35 -1.42 19.73
C GLU A 60 7.36 -0.96 20.78
N ALA A 61 7.64 0.35 20.81
CA ALA A 61 8.44 0.92 21.88
C ALA A 61 7.77 0.57 23.22
N PRO A 62 8.51 0.21 24.29
CA PRO A 62 7.91 0.03 25.60
C PRO A 62 7.14 1.31 25.94
N PRO A 63 5.93 1.22 26.55
CA PRO A 63 5.09 2.37 26.80
C PRO A 63 5.89 3.36 27.65
N ALA A 64 6.36 4.44 27.03
CA ALA A 64 6.90 5.57 27.73
C ALA A 64 5.75 6.14 28.55
N SER A 65 5.79 5.90 29.85
CA SER A 65 4.95 6.53 30.86
C SER A 65 5.20 8.03 30.86
N ALA A 66 4.59 8.72 29.91
CA ALA A 66 4.38 10.15 29.89
C ALA A 66 3.26 10.35 28.89
N GLN A 67 2.02 10.42 29.38
CA GLN A 67 0.89 10.88 28.59
C GLN A 67 1.12 12.38 28.32
N PRO A 68 1.35 12.86 27.08
CA PRO A 68 0.67 14.07 26.68
C PRO A 68 -0.75 13.61 26.38
N GLN A 69 -1.65 13.88 27.31
CA GLN A 69 -3.09 13.89 27.07
C GLN A 69 -3.39 14.82 25.88
N LEU A 70 -3.27 14.27 24.68
CA LEU A 70 -4.03 14.69 23.50
C LEU A 70 -5.47 14.40 23.89
N ALA A 71 -6.13 15.43 24.40
CA ALA A 71 -7.57 15.45 24.55
C ALA A 71 -8.15 14.94 23.24
N LEU A 72 -8.80 13.78 23.29
CA LEU A 72 -9.71 13.33 22.25
C LEU A 72 -10.81 14.39 22.19
N VAL A 73 -10.62 15.35 21.31
CA VAL A 73 -11.65 16.31 20.95
C VAL A 73 -12.66 15.54 20.11
N GLY A 74 -13.77 15.16 20.73
CA GLY A 74 -15.02 14.85 20.06
C GLY A 74 -15.11 13.44 19.48
N GLY A 75 -16.23 12.78 19.74
CA GLY A 75 -16.55 11.50 19.12
C GLY A 75 -16.83 11.62 17.62
N ASP A 76 -16.99 10.44 17.01
CA ASP A 76 -17.61 10.17 15.69
C ASP A 76 -16.73 9.60 14.56
N GLU A 77 -15.57 9.00 14.85
CA GLU A 77 -14.66 8.51 13.79
C GLU A 77 -14.79 7.00 13.48
N LEU A 78 -16.00 6.53 13.20
CA LEU A 78 -16.21 5.25 12.52
C LEU A 78 -16.78 5.55 11.14
N ILE A 79 -16.11 5.09 10.08
CA ILE A 79 -16.59 5.23 8.70
C ILE A 79 -18.01 4.66 8.62
N ARG A 80 -18.96 5.53 8.27
CA ARG A 80 -20.37 5.22 8.08
C ARG A 80 -20.69 4.94 6.62
N VAL A 81 -21.88 4.39 6.39
CA VAL A 81 -22.40 4.15 5.05
C VAL A 81 -22.50 5.47 4.26
N ASP A 82 -22.86 6.56 4.91
CA ASP A 82 -22.95 7.88 4.28
C ASP A 82 -21.59 8.37 3.77
N ASP A 83 -20.50 8.11 4.51
CA ASP A 83 -19.14 8.45 4.07
C ASP A 83 -18.74 7.69 2.80
N VAL A 84 -19.16 6.42 2.70
CA VAL A 84 -18.92 5.58 1.50
C VAL A 84 -19.74 6.08 0.32
N LEU A 85 -20.98 6.50 0.55
CA LEU A 85 -21.82 7.08 -0.50
C LEU A 85 -21.26 8.42 -0.99
N GLU A 86 -20.82 9.30 -0.09
CA GLU A 86 -20.20 10.57 -0.47
C GLU A 86 -18.91 10.35 -1.28
N ALA A 87 -18.07 9.38 -0.87
CA ALA A 87 -16.89 9.00 -1.64
C ALA A 87 -17.25 8.43 -3.03
N HIS A 88 -18.31 7.62 -3.14
CA HIS A 88 -18.79 7.10 -4.41
C HIS A 88 -19.27 8.20 -5.35
N GLU A 89 -20.07 9.15 -4.84
CA GLU A 89 -20.54 10.29 -5.65
C GLU A 89 -19.37 11.17 -6.13
N LEU A 90 -18.40 11.44 -5.25
CA LEU A 90 -17.22 12.23 -5.58
C LEU A 90 -16.38 11.57 -6.70
N LEU A 91 -16.27 10.24 -6.68
CA LEU A 91 -15.43 9.46 -7.58
C LEU A 91 -16.14 8.99 -8.86
N ARG A 92 -17.47 9.16 -8.97
CA ARG A 92 -18.27 8.62 -10.09
C ARG A 92 -17.70 8.97 -11.47
N ASP A 93 -17.30 10.23 -11.67
CA ASP A 93 -16.83 10.76 -12.96
C ASP A 93 -15.32 10.97 -12.99
N TYR A 94 -14.58 10.35 -12.07
CA TYR A 94 -13.14 10.55 -11.92
C TYR A 94 -12.35 9.73 -12.95
N VAL A 95 -11.54 10.41 -13.78
CA VAL A 95 -10.80 9.80 -14.90
C VAL A 95 -9.29 9.73 -14.66
N GLY A 96 -8.82 9.91 -13.41
CA GLY A 96 -7.46 9.50 -13.02
C GLY A 96 -6.40 10.59 -12.76
N ASP A 97 -6.77 11.82 -12.39
CA ASP A 97 -5.81 12.83 -11.91
C ASP A 97 -5.95 13.15 -10.41
N VAL A 98 -4.97 12.75 -9.60
CA VAL A 98 -5.04 12.88 -8.14
C VAL A 98 -5.01 14.34 -7.69
N HIS A 99 -4.43 15.25 -8.47
CA HIS A 99 -4.41 16.67 -8.13
C HIS A 99 -5.82 17.27 -8.20
N GLY A 100 -6.56 17.00 -9.27
CA GLY A 100 -7.96 17.41 -9.42
C GLY A 100 -8.93 16.76 -8.42
N LEU A 101 -8.56 15.63 -7.81
CA LEU A 101 -9.36 14.99 -6.75
C LEU A 101 -9.35 15.83 -5.46
N PHE A 102 -8.18 16.31 -5.04
CA PHE A 102 -8.03 17.01 -3.77
C PHE A 102 -8.43 18.50 -3.83
N GLU A 103 -8.42 19.11 -5.02
CA GLU A 103 -8.94 20.47 -5.22
C GLU A 103 -10.46 20.55 -4.94
N LYS A 104 -11.22 19.50 -5.30
CA LYS A 104 -12.67 19.43 -5.03
C LYS A 104 -13.01 19.25 -3.55
N VAL A 105 -12.12 18.63 -2.78
CA VAL A 105 -12.30 18.37 -1.35
C VAL A 105 -11.92 19.58 -0.49
N SER A 106 -10.98 20.41 -0.95
CA SER A 106 -10.51 21.60 -0.23
C SER A 106 -11.43 22.82 -0.32
N GLY A 107 -12.52 22.75 -1.10
CA GLY A 107 -13.42 23.87 -1.38
C GLY A 107 -14.67 23.99 -0.48
N ARG A 108 -14.71 23.32 0.68
CA ARG A 108 -15.80 23.45 1.66
C ARG A 108 -15.33 24.14 2.94
#